data_AF-A0AAU2BYD7-F1
#
_entry.id   AF-A0AAU2BYD7-F1
#
_cell.length_a   1.000
_cell.length_b   1.000
_cell.length_c   1.000
_cell.angle_alpha   90.00
_cell.angle_beta   90.00
_cell.angle_gamma   90.00
#
_symmetry.space_group_name_H-M   'P 1'
#
loop_
_entity.id
_entity.type
_entity.pdbx_description
1 polymer ?
#
loop_
_entity_poly.entity_id
_entity_poly.type
_entity_poly.pdbx_seq_one_letter_code
_entity_poly.pdbx_strand_id
1 'polypeptide(L)'
;MSVSNLGSGDNVGTTAAVRCRHSDGTALPADSEAGAYWAANMVPPGENSAAPALRWVFTAPSAGTYNCRLSVTSYSTIIQNGRSVTMRVPAGVELARGTYASTARWTLPAADTTVIARGVTQTTLGYTYTPGSGDDVTVVQDAALTTCAPGSTICGGGSTAYSGTQAETWIEAQPQNPDGSRCGGPIVGPVARWNISTAKHHQTAANTLHLDKAQLGGCTQTRVSLKVRNVDGNPVNLHAGYAPGQIAATHGLAFTN
;
A
#
# COMPACT_ATOMS: atom_id res chain seq x y z
N MET A 1 -36.81 8.49 -0.33
CA MET A 1 -35.91 9.65 -0.23
C MET A 1 -34.77 9.45 -1.21
N SER A 2 -34.51 10.44 -2.07
CA SER A 2 -33.39 10.43 -3.02
C SER A 2 -32.12 10.87 -2.29
N VAL A 3 -31.12 9.99 -2.18
CA VAL A 3 -29.81 10.33 -1.63
C VAL A 3 -29.03 11.08 -2.72
N SER A 4 -28.59 12.31 -2.46
CA SER A 4 -27.76 13.07 -3.40
C SER A 4 -26.36 12.45 -3.52
N ASN A 5 -25.83 12.37 -4.74
CA ASN A 5 -24.47 11.88 -4.99
C ASN A 5 -23.41 12.68 -4.20
N LEU A 6 -22.30 12.03 -3.86
CA LEU A 6 -21.15 12.70 -3.25
C LEU A 6 -20.70 13.89 -4.10
N GLY A 7 -20.40 14.99 -3.43
CA GLY A 7 -19.92 16.23 -4.03
C GLY A 7 -18.44 16.45 -3.78
N SER A 8 -17.90 17.42 -4.51
CA SER A 8 -16.54 17.91 -4.33
C SER A 8 -16.26 18.34 -2.88
N GLY A 9 -15.21 17.80 -2.26
CA GLY A 9 -14.76 18.20 -0.92
C GLY A 9 -15.50 17.49 0.23
N ASP A 10 -16.40 16.57 -0.08
CA ASP A 10 -17.00 15.69 0.92
C ASP A 10 -15.92 14.79 1.53
N ASN A 11 -15.73 14.90 2.85
CA ASN A 11 -14.80 14.06 3.60
C ASN A 11 -15.48 12.72 3.90
N VAL A 12 -15.21 11.74 3.04
CA VAL A 12 -15.60 10.34 3.23
C VAL A 12 -14.32 9.53 3.40
N GLY A 13 -13.93 9.39 4.66
CA GLY A 13 -12.94 8.43 5.11
C GLY A 13 -13.44 7.01 4.85
N THR A 14 -12.74 6.21 4.04
CA THR A 14 -13.00 4.77 3.95
C THR A 14 -11.74 4.02 4.31
N THR A 15 -11.84 3.14 5.30
CA THR A 15 -10.78 2.23 5.73
C THR A 15 -11.22 0.80 5.47
N ALA A 16 -10.38 0.03 4.78
CA ALA A 16 -10.60 -1.40 4.62
C ALA A 16 -9.52 -2.18 5.38
N ALA A 17 -9.93 -3.19 6.14
CA ALA A 17 -9.05 -4.02 6.94
C ALA A 17 -9.44 -5.50 6.92
N VAL A 18 -8.52 -6.39 6.54
CA VAL A 18 -8.70 -7.83 6.76
C VAL A 18 -8.25 -8.17 8.18
N ARG A 19 -8.91 -9.10 8.87
CA ARG A 19 -8.51 -9.61 10.19
C ARG A 19 -8.65 -11.12 10.26
N CYS A 20 -7.56 -11.88 10.40
CA CYS A 20 -7.62 -13.31 10.67
C CYS A 20 -7.62 -13.61 12.19
N ARG A 21 -8.27 -14.69 12.57
CA ARG A 21 -8.26 -15.29 13.91
C ARG A 21 -8.24 -16.81 13.78
N HIS A 22 -7.90 -17.50 14.86
CA HIS A 22 -8.17 -18.93 14.92
C HIS A 22 -9.67 -19.19 14.76
N SER A 23 -10.02 -20.33 14.17
CA SER A 23 -11.42 -20.67 13.87
C SER A 23 -12.32 -20.77 15.11
N ASP A 24 -11.74 -21.07 16.27
CA ASP A 24 -12.38 -21.08 17.59
C ASP A 24 -12.60 -19.68 18.19
N GLY A 25 -12.18 -18.62 17.49
CA GLY A 25 -12.32 -17.23 17.91
C GLY A 25 -11.18 -16.69 18.77
N THR A 26 -10.21 -17.53 19.14
CA THR A 26 -9.02 -17.09 19.88
C THR A 26 -8.19 -16.09 19.07
N ALA A 27 -7.59 -15.13 19.78
CA ALA A 27 -6.75 -14.11 19.16
C ALA A 27 -5.44 -14.74 18.67
N LEU A 28 -4.93 -14.26 17.53
CA LEU A 28 -3.57 -14.58 17.11
C LEU A 28 -2.56 -13.95 18.10
N PRO A 29 -1.32 -14.46 18.19
CA PRO A 29 -0.25 -13.82 18.96
C PRO A 29 -0.14 -12.32 18.67
N ALA A 30 0.25 -11.51 19.65
CA ALA A 30 0.26 -10.04 19.52
C ALA A 30 1.08 -9.52 18.33
N ASP A 31 2.15 -10.23 17.97
CA ASP A 31 3.03 -9.90 16.83
C ASP A 31 2.54 -10.51 15.50
N SER A 32 1.46 -11.29 15.53
CA SER A 32 0.81 -11.80 14.32
C SER A 32 0.06 -10.66 13.67
N GLU A 33 0.67 -10.03 12.68
CA GLU A 33 -0.02 -9.03 11.89
C GLU A 33 -1.17 -9.71 11.10
N ALA A 34 -2.37 -9.51 11.62
CA ALA A 34 -3.56 -10.24 11.19
C ALA A 34 -4.34 -9.52 10.09
N GLY A 35 -3.79 -8.50 9.44
CA GLY A 35 -4.58 -7.68 8.52
C GLY A 35 -3.82 -6.89 7.46
N ALA A 36 -4.55 -6.05 6.74
CA ALA A 36 -4.03 -5.05 5.81
C ALA A 36 -4.83 -3.77 5.98
N TYR A 37 -4.31 -2.64 5.53
CA TYR A 37 -4.94 -1.34 5.70
C TYR A 37 -4.92 -0.56 4.39
N TRP A 38 -6.07 -0.05 3.97
CA TRP A 38 -6.19 0.97 2.93
C TRP A 38 -7.07 2.07 3.47
N ALA A 39 -6.67 3.33 3.29
CA ALA A 39 -7.50 4.46 3.64
C ALA A 39 -7.45 5.58 2.61
N ALA A 40 -8.60 6.21 2.40
CA ALA A 40 -8.73 7.49 1.72
C ALA A 40 -9.60 8.41 2.59
N ASN A 41 -9.15 9.66 2.80
CA ASN A 41 -9.78 10.61 3.71
C ASN A 41 -10.70 11.63 3.01
N MET A 42 -10.52 11.86 1.71
CA MET A 42 -11.31 12.83 0.94
C MET A 42 -11.67 12.28 -0.42
N VAL A 43 -12.90 12.53 -0.86
CA VAL A 43 -13.32 12.31 -2.24
C VAL A 43 -13.05 13.60 -3.01
N PRO A 44 -12.10 13.61 -3.95
CA PRO A 44 -11.78 14.80 -4.72
C PRO A 44 -12.99 15.30 -5.53
N PRO A 45 -13.03 16.60 -5.88
CA PRO A 45 -13.93 17.12 -6.89
C PRO A 45 -13.95 16.24 -8.15
N GLY A 46 -15.12 15.70 -8.50
CA GLY A 46 -15.31 14.88 -9.71
C GLY A 46 -15.09 13.37 -9.55
N GLU A 47 -14.58 12.89 -8.41
CA GLU A 47 -14.58 11.46 -8.08
C GLU A 47 -15.92 11.09 -7.42
N ASN A 48 -16.61 10.06 -7.93
CA ASN A 48 -17.91 9.61 -7.39
C ASN A 48 -17.88 8.14 -6.92
N SER A 49 -16.72 7.49 -7.00
CA SER A 49 -16.48 6.12 -6.56
C SER A 49 -14.99 5.93 -6.20
N ALA A 50 -14.71 4.98 -5.32
CA ALA A 50 -13.35 4.57 -4.94
C ALA A 50 -13.21 3.05 -5.06
N ALA A 51 -12.11 2.58 -5.62
CA ALA A 51 -11.78 1.16 -5.76
C ALA A 51 -10.52 0.83 -4.95
N PRO A 52 -10.64 0.50 -3.66
CA PRO A 52 -9.48 0.17 -2.83
C PRO A 52 -8.82 -1.11 -3.32
N ALA A 53 -7.49 -1.10 -3.47
CA ALA A 53 -6.70 -2.29 -3.68
C ALA A 53 -6.03 -2.68 -2.36
N LEU A 54 -6.63 -3.63 -1.64
CA LEU A 54 -5.99 -4.28 -0.49
C LEU A 54 -5.26 -5.51 -0.98
N ARG A 55 -3.95 -5.59 -0.75
CA ARG A 55 -3.17 -6.80 -1.03
C ARG A 55 -2.55 -7.29 0.26
N TRP A 56 -2.93 -8.51 0.64
CA TRP A 56 -2.54 -9.09 1.89
C TRP A 56 -2.25 -10.57 1.73
N VAL A 57 -1.17 -11.02 2.37
CA VAL A 57 -0.86 -12.44 2.51
C VAL A 57 -0.94 -12.77 3.98
N PHE A 58 -1.83 -13.71 4.32
CA PHE A 58 -1.89 -14.29 5.66
C PHE A 58 -0.88 -15.44 5.74
N THR A 59 0.16 -15.28 6.54
CA THR A 59 1.06 -16.37 6.93
C THR A 59 0.55 -16.97 8.24
N ALA A 60 0.01 -18.18 8.18
CA ALA A 60 -0.47 -18.88 9.37
C ALA A 60 0.69 -19.12 10.35
N PRO A 61 0.57 -18.73 11.64
CA PRO A 61 1.64 -18.93 12.63
C PRO A 61 1.85 -20.41 12.98
N SER A 62 0.82 -21.24 12.80
CA SER A 62 0.85 -22.68 13.00
C SER A 62 -0.16 -23.39 12.10
N ALA A 63 -0.04 -24.71 11.96
CA ALA A 63 -1.03 -25.51 11.26
C ALA A 63 -2.39 -25.42 11.98
N GLY A 64 -3.47 -25.19 11.22
CA GLY A 64 -4.81 -25.06 11.78
C GLY A 64 -5.80 -24.40 10.83
N THR A 65 -7.03 -24.21 11.31
CA THR A 65 -8.09 -23.51 10.57
C THR A 65 -8.25 -22.09 11.09
N TYR A 66 -8.32 -21.13 10.18
CA TYR A 66 -8.39 -19.69 10.47
C TYR A 66 -9.59 -19.05 9.79
N ASN A 67 -10.22 -18.10 10.49
CA ASN A 67 -11.31 -17.29 9.97
C ASN A 67 -10.81 -15.87 9.71
N CYS A 68 -10.92 -15.41 8.47
CA CYS A 68 -10.46 -14.09 8.05
C CYS A 68 -11.63 -13.21 7.62
N ARG A 69 -11.81 -12.07 8.29
CA ARG A 69 -12.90 -11.13 8.06
C ARG A 69 -12.38 -9.87 7.39
N LEU A 70 -12.90 -9.54 6.21
CA LEU A 70 -12.81 -8.19 5.66
C LEU A 70 -13.77 -7.27 6.43
N SER A 71 -13.23 -6.22 7.02
CA SER A 71 -13.94 -5.15 7.74
C SER A 71 -13.74 -3.87 6.96
N VAL A 72 -14.81 -3.15 6.65
CA VAL A 72 -14.72 -1.80 6.09
C VAL A 72 -15.29 -0.85 7.12
N THR A 73 -14.48 0.08 7.60
CA THR A 73 -14.89 1.15 8.50
C THR A 73 -14.82 2.46 7.75
N SER A 74 -15.91 3.20 7.70
CA SER A 74 -15.91 4.56 7.16
C SER A 74 -16.15 5.58 8.25
N TYR A 75 -15.55 6.75 8.11
CA TYR A 75 -15.95 7.95 8.84
C TYR A 75 -16.32 9.02 7.81
N SER A 76 -17.28 9.87 8.12
CA SER A 76 -17.59 10.98 7.24
C SER A 76 -18.15 12.16 8.01
N THR A 77 -17.64 13.35 7.70
CA THR A 77 -18.15 14.59 8.30
C THR A 77 -19.46 15.05 7.64
N ILE A 78 -19.83 14.50 6.46
CA ILE A 78 -21.08 14.87 5.78
C ILE A 78 -22.31 14.23 6.43
N ILE A 79 -22.10 13.20 7.26
CA ILE A 79 -23.15 12.59 8.10
C ILE A 79 -23.70 13.62 9.11
N GLN A 80 -22.88 14.58 9.53
CA GLN A 80 -23.31 15.66 10.44
C GLN A 80 -24.36 16.59 9.81
N ASN A 81 -24.50 16.61 8.48
CA ASN A 81 -25.47 17.43 7.75
C ASN A 81 -26.73 16.66 7.30
N GLY A 82 -27.03 15.50 7.91
CA GLY A 82 -28.22 14.70 7.60
C GLY A 82 -28.14 13.91 6.28
N ARG A 83 -26.96 13.85 5.64
CA ARG A 83 -26.72 13.03 4.45
C ARG A 83 -26.26 11.62 4.86
N SER A 84 -26.80 10.58 4.25
CA SER A 84 -26.40 9.19 4.48
C SER A 84 -25.47 8.70 3.37
N VAL A 85 -24.32 8.11 3.73
CA VAL A 85 -23.44 7.41 2.79
C VAL A 85 -23.75 5.92 2.81
N THR A 86 -23.92 5.30 1.64
CA THR A 86 -24.07 3.84 1.51
C THR A 86 -22.79 3.25 0.95
N MET A 87 -22.08 2.46 1.75
CA MET A 87 -21.01 1.61 1.25
C MET A 87 -21.61 0.35 0.62
N ARG A 88 -21.11 -0.03 -0.56
CA ARG A 88 -21.50 -1.27 -1.22
C ARG A 88 -20.24 -2.08 -1.52
N VAL A 89 -20.21 -3.33 -1.04
CA VAL A 89 -19.32 -4.35 -1.59
C VAL A 89 -20.14 -5.10 -2.63
N PRO A 90 -19.81 -5.01 -3.93
CA PRO A 90 -20.55 -5.73 -4.96
C PRO A 90 -20.61 -7.23 -4.67
N ALA A 91 -21.73 -7.88 -5.03
CA ALA A 91 -21.79 -9.33 -5.02
C ALA A 91 -20.75 -9.91 -6.01
N GLY A 92 -20.05 -10.98 -5.62
CA GLY A 92 -19.00 -11.60 -6.43
C GLY A 92 -17.57 -11.10 -6.15
N VAL A 93 -17.37 -10.20 -5.17
CA VAL A 93 -16.01 -9.89 -4.68
C VAL A 93 -15.50 -11.09 -3.87
N GLU A 94 -14.52 -11.79 -4.42
CA GLU A 94 -13.85 -12.91 -3.75
C GLU A 94 -12.47 -12.48 -3.22
N LEU A 95 -12.11 -13.03 -2.05
CA LEU A 95 -10.71 -13.02 -1.63
C LEU A 95 -9.99 -14.07 -2.47
N ALA A 96 -9.06 -13.64 -3.31
CA ALA A 96 -8.16 -14.55 -4.01
C ALA A 96 -7.39 -15.39 -2.98
N ARG A 97 -7.38 -16.72 -3.16
CA ARG A 97 -6.67 -17.67 -2.30
C ARG A 97 -5.67 -18.43 -3.14
N GLY A 98 -4.45 -18.56 -2.64
CA GLY A 98 -3.39 -19.34 -3.26
C GLY A 98 -2.52 -20.00 -2.20
N THR A 99 -1.97 -21.16 -2.54
CA THR A 99 -0.87 -21.78 -1.80
C THR A 99 0.40 -21.49 -2.56
N TYR A 100 1.40 -20.98 -1.86
CA TYR A 100 2.65 -20.51 -2.46
C TYR A 100 3.82 -21.28 -1.88
N ALA A 101 4.83 -21.56 -2.71
CA ALA A 101 6.03 -22.29 -2.31
C ALA A 101 6.85 -21.53 -1.25
N SER A 102 6.80 -20.19 -1.30
CA SER A 102 7.26 -19.35 -0.21
C SER A 102 6.50 -18.03 -0.21
N THR A 103 6.38 -17.41 0.96
CA THR A 103 5.76 -16.10 1.13
C THR A 103 6.55 -15.29 2.14
N ALA A 104 6.67 -13.99 1.91
CA ALA A 104 7.14 -13.04 2.90
C ALA A 104 6.28 -11.78 2.88
N ARG A 105 6.27 -11.08 4.01
CA ARG A 105 5.63 -9.78 4.17
C ARG A 105 6.53 -8.90 5.02
N TRP A 106 6.47 -7.60 4.80
CA TRP A 106 7.27 -6.62 5.53
C TRP A 106 6.59 -5.26 5.57
N THR A 107 7.01 -4.48 6.55
CA THR A 107 6.69 -3.07 6.65
C THR A 107 7.71 -2.25 5.84
N LEU A 108 7.35 -1.04 5.45
CA LEU A 108 8.38 -0.08 5.02
C LEU A 108 9.13 0.40 6.28
N PRO A 109 10.46 0.34 6.30
CA PRO A 109 11.28 0.72 7.47
C PRO A 109 11.70 2.20 7.41
N ALA A 110 12.25 2.90 8.42
CA ALA A 110 12.14 2.90 9.89
C ALA A 110 11.95 4.38 10.37
N ALA A 111 11.63 5.29 9.44
CA ALA A 111 11.45 6.72 9.68
C ALA A 111 9.97 7.05 9.55
N ASP A 112 9.40 7.76 10.53
CA ASP A 112 7.96 8.03 10.64
C ASP A 112 7.36 8.64 9.37
N THR A 113 8.12 9.49 8.67
CA THR A 113 7.76 10.09 7.38
C THR A 113 9.01 10.57 6.62
N THR A 114 8.89 10.86 5.31
CA THR A 114 9.95 11.55 4.53
C THR A 114 9.32 12.47 3.48
N VAL A 115 9.75 13.73 3.42
CA VAL A 115 9.29 14.70 2.41
C VAL A 115 10.22 14.65 1.19
N ILE A 116 9.62 14.41 0.03
CA ILE A 116 10.30 14.26 -1.26
C ILE A 116 10.09 15.54 -2.06
N ALA A 117 11.15 16.32 -2.24
CA ALA A 117 11.14 17.54 -3.03
C ALA A 117 10.92 17.26 -4.53
N ARG A 118 10.48 18.28 -5.27
CA ARG A 118 10.27 18.22 -6.72
C ARG A 118 11.55 17.76 -7.44
N GLY A 119 11.41 16.80 -8.35
CA GLY A 119 12.52 16.20 -9.11
C GLY A 119 13.31 15.13 -8.36
N VAL A 120 13.06 14.92 -7.06
CA VAL A 120 13.81 13.97 -6.23
C VAL A 120 13.16 12.58 -6.26
N THR A 121 14.02 11.55 -6.20
CA THR A 121 13.60 10.15 -6.00
C THR A 121 14.05 9.67 -4.64
N GLN A 122 13.11 9.16 -3.85
CA GLN A 122 13.36 8.46 -2.59
C GLN A 122 13.36 6.95 -2.82
N THR A 123 14.33 6.25 -2.22
CA THR A 123 14.37 4.79 -2.13
C THR A 123 14.00 4.38 -0.71
N THR A 124 13.06 3.46 -0.56
CA THR A 124 12.74 2.84 0.74
C THR A 124 13.83 1.83 1.13
N LEU A 125 14.04 1.51 2.42
CA LEU A 125 15.18 0.62 2.75
C LEU A 125 15.05 -0.73 2.04
N GLY A 126 13.82 -1.25 1.85
CA GLY A 126 13.50 -2.48 1.11
C GLY A 126 13.38 -3.73 2.00
N TYR A 127 13.22 -4.90 1.37
CA TYR A 127 13.22 -6.22 2.02
C TYR A 127 14.03 -7.24 1.19
N THR A 128 14.71 -8.18 1.85
CA THR A 128 15.45 -9.24 1.15
C THR A 128 14.60 -10.50 1.17
N TYR A 129 14.15 -10.91 -0.02
CA TYR A 129 13.29 -12.06 -0.22
C TYR A 129 14.06 -13.23 -0.79
N THR A 130 13.80 -14.43 -0.28
CA THR A 130 14.34 -15.70 -0.75
C THR A 130 13.21 -16.48 -1.45
N PRO A 131 13.22 -16.56 -2.80
CA PRO A 131 12.22 -17.32 -3.55
C PRO A 131 12.20 -18.81 -3.21
N GLY A 132 11.02 -19.41 -3.26
CA GLY A 132 10.79 -20.83 -2.98
C GLY A 132 11.10 -21.74 -4.18
N SER A 133 10.60 -22.98 -4.11
CA SER A 133 10.54 -23.90 -5.26
C SER A 133 9.40 -23.49 -6.19
N GLY A 134 9.72 -22.66 -7.18
CA GLY A 134 8.80 -22.14 -8.17
C GLY A 134 9.53 -21.11 -9.02
N ASP A 135 8.98 -20.81 -10.19
CA ASP A 135 9.64 -19.96 -11.19
C ASP A 135 9.08 -18.52 -11.18
N ASP A 136 7.85 -18.33 -10.72
CA ASP A 136 7.17 -17.03 -10.75
C ASP A 136 7.18 -16.36 -9.38
N VAL A 137 8.00 -15.31 -9.25
CA VAL A 137 8.05 -14.45 -8.07
C VAL A 137 7.20 -13.21 -8.29
N THR A 138 6.20 -13.01 -7.44
CA THR A 138 5.43 -11.76 -7.41
C THR A 138 5.80 -10.95 -6.19
N VAL A 139 6.15 -9.68 -6.41
CA VAL A 139 6.43 -8.69 -5.39
C VAL A 139 5.39 -7.59 -5.49
N VAL A 140 4.78 -7.23 -4.38
CA VAL A 140 3.88 -6.09 -4.28
C VAL A 140 4.45 -5.17 -3.21
N GLN A 141 4.49 -3.88 -3.49
CA GLN A 141 4.75 -2.86 -2.49
C GLN A 141 3.82 -1.68 -2.69
N ASP A 142 3.45 -1.01 -1.60
CA ASP A 142 2.72 0.24 -1.65
C ASP A 142 3.33 1.30 -0.73
N ALA A 143 2.96 2.55 -1.01
CA ALA A 143 3.29 3.70 -0.18
C ALA A 143 2.06 4.58 -0.01
N ALA A 144 1.87 5.12 1.20
CA ALA A 144 0.96 6.22 1.42
C ALA A 144 1.70 7.54 1.12
N LEU A 145 1.21 8.28 0.14
CA LEU A 145 1.76 9.53 -0.35
C LEU A 145 0.82 10.69 -0.02
N THR A 146 1.36 11.86 0.27
CA THR A 146 0.57 13.07 0.54
C THR A 146 1.18 14.28 -0.10
N THR A 147 0.45 14.96 -0.97
CA THR A 147 0.93 16.23 -1.52
C THR A 147 0.96 17.27 -0.41
N CYS A 148 2.08 17.97 -0.27
CA CYS A 148 2.23 19.04 0.70
C CYS A 148 1.47 20.25 0.18
N ALA A 149 0.21 20.37 0.58
CA ALA A 149 -0.62 21.53 0.27
C ALA A 149 -0.08 22.81 0.91
N PRO A 150 -0.40 24.00 0.38
CA PRO A 150 -0.10 25.26 1.05
C PRO A 150 -0.65 25.27 2.48
N GLY A 151 0.20 25.51 3.46
CA GLY A 151 -0.19 25.50 4.88
C GLY A 151 -0.52 24.11 5.46
N SER A 152 -0.14 23.01 4.79
CA SER A 152 -0.34 21.66 5.32
C SER A 152 0.35 21.48 6.69
N THR A 153 -0.35 20.85 7.63
CA THR A 153 0.18 20.50 8.95
C THR A 153 0.99 19.20 8.94
N ILE A 154 0.94 18.44 7.85
CA ILE A 154 1.62 17.13 7.71
C ILE A 154 3.02 17.29 7.12
N CYS A 155 3.21 18.25 6.22
CA CYS A 155 4.51 18.53 5.63
C CYS A 155 4.61 19.96 5.08
N GLY A 156 5.81 20.54 5.16
CA GLY A 156 6.10 21.89 4.66
C GLY A 156 6.46 21.94 3.18
N GLY A 157 6.58 23.16 2.64
CA GLY A 157 7.08 23.42 1.28
C GLY A 157 6.02 23.43 0.17
N GLY A 158 4.74 23.27 0.52
CA GLY A 158 3.62 23.46 -0.39
C GLY A 158 3.41 24.91 -0.82
N SER A 159 3.01 25.13 -2.07
CA SER A 159 2.73 26.46 -2.61
C SER A 159 1.47 26.47 -3.49
N THR A 160 0.82 27.63 -3.61
CA THR A 160 -0.37 27.81 -4.45
C THR A 160 -0.05 27.81 -5.95
N ALA A 161 1.23 27.81 -6.32
CA ALA A 161 1.68 27.69 -7.71
C ALA A 161 1.38 26.31 -8.31
N TYR A 162 1.15 25.30 -7.48
CA TYR A 162 0.81 23.95 -7.90
C TYR A 162 -0.48 23.48 -7.23
N SER A 163 -1.33 22.79 -7.99
CA SER A 163 -2.59 22.22 -7.52
C SER A 163 -2.45 20.80 -6.94
N GLY A 164 -1.22 20.31 -6.78
CA GLY A 164 -0.93 18.96 -6.32
C GLY A 164 0.50 18.51 -6.62
N THR A 165 0.71 17.19 -6.64
CA THR A 165 1.98 16.54 -7.00
C THR A 165 1.74 15.48 -8.07
N GLN A 166 2.62 15.44 -9.07
CA GLN A 166 2.76 14.32 -10.00
C GLN A 166 3.87 13.41 -9.47
N ALA A 167 3.53 12.16 -9.15
CA ALA A 167 4.46 11.20 -8.60
C ALA A 167 4.58 9.95 -9.48
N GLU A 168 5.77 9.37 -9.51
CA GLU A 168 6.05 8.08 -10.11
C GLU A 168 6.51 7.10 -9.02
N THR A 169 6.05 5.85 -9.11
CA THR A 169 6.53 4.78 -8.23
C THR A 169 6.86 3.52 -9.01
N TRP A 170 7.87 2.78 -8.57
CA TRP A 170 8.20 1.46 -9.13
C TRP A 170 8.94 0.62 -8.09
N ILE A 171 8.88 -0.70 -8.27
CA ILE A 171 9.67 -1.65 -7.47
C ILE A 171 10.96 -1.93 -8.23
N GLU A 172 12.08 -1.87 -7.54
CA GLU A 172 13.39 -2.31 -8.03
C GLU A 172 13.83 -3.53 -7.24
N ALA A 173 14.18 -4.60 -7.94
CA ALA A 173 14.69 -5.84 -7.38
C ALA A 173 16.19 -5.96 -7.70
N GLN A 174 17.02 -6.06 -6.68
CA GLN A 174 18.47 -6.24 -6.80
C GLN A 174 18.81 -7.69 -6.44
N PRO A 175 19.16 -8.56 -7.41
CA PRO A 175 19.62 -9.92 -7.13
C PRO A 175 20.86 -9.92 -6.22
N GLN A 176 20.85 -10.80 -5.23
CA GLN A 176 21.86 -10.90 -4.17
C GLN A 176 22.23 -12.35 -3.83
N ASN A 177 23.45 -12.51 -3.37
CA ASN A 177 23.92 -13.71 -2.66
C ASN A 177 23.40 -13.71 -1.21
N PRO A 178 23.46 -14.86 -0.51
CA PRO A 178 23.04 -14.95 0.90
C PRO A 178 23.77 -14.01 1.87
N ASP A 179 24.98 -13.56 1.51
CA ASP A 179 25.76 -12.59 2.28
C ASP A 179 25.37 -11.12 2.01
N GLY A 180 24.39 -10.89 1.15
CA GLY A 180 23.91 -9.56 0.73
C GLY A 180 24.71 -8.91 -0.40
N SER A 181 25.80 -9.53 -0.86
CA SER A 181 26.55 -9.04 -2.03
C SER A 181 25.70 -9.14 -3.29
N ARG A 182 25.87 -8.19 -4.21
CA ARG A 182 25.14 -8.17 -5.49
C ARG A 182 25.73 -9.23 -6.43
N CYS A 183 24.88 -10.04 -7.05
CA CYS A 183 25.29 -11.03 -8.05
C CYS A 183 24.61 -10.86 -9.41
N GLY A 184 23.81 -9.80 -9.58
CA GLY A 184 23.17 -9.43 -10.86
C GLY A 184 22.89 -7.94 -10.94
N GLY A 185 22.43 -7.47 -12.11
CA GLY A 185 21.96 -6.10 -12.29
C GLY A 185 20.58 -5.87 -11.66
N PRO A 186 20.21 -4.62 -11.33
CA PRO A 186 18.88 -4.31 -10.84
C PRO A 186 17.83 -4.57 -11.92
N ILE A 187 16.73 -5.20 -11.51
CA ILE A 187 15.54 -5.44 -12.33
C ILE A 187 14.52 -4.37 -11.95
N VAL A 188 14.17 -3.54 -12.92
CA VAL A 188 13.26 -2.40 -12.73
C VAL A 188 11.86 -2.81 -13.16
N GLY A 189 10.91 -2.72 -12.22
CA GLY A 189 9.50 -2.95 -12.50
C GLY A 189 8.83 -1.83 -13.27
N PRO A 190 7.56 -2.03 -13.65
CA PRO A 190 6.80 -1.01 -14.35
C PRO A 190 6.61 0.24 -13.50
N VAL A 191 6.74 1.40 -14.13
CA VAL A 191 6.50 2.70 -13.51
C VAL A 191 5.00 2.98 -13.45
N ALA A 192 4.47 3.13 -12.24
CA ALA A 192 3.12 3.64 -12.00
C ALA A 192 3.16 5.16 -11.83
N ARG A 193 2.15 5.86 -12.37
CA ARG A 193 2.02 7.31 -12.31
C ARG A 193 0.81 7.71 -11.48
N TRP A 194 0.99 8.73 -10.66
CA TRP A 194 -0.01 9.20 -9.71
C TRP A 194 -0.15 10.72 -9.78
N ASN A 195 -1.39 11.18 -9.80
CA ASN A 195 -1.72 12.60 -9.66
C ASN A 195 -2.40 12.80 -8.31
N ILE A 196 -1.71 13.47 -7.38
CA ILE A 196 -2.19 13.72 -6.02
C ILE A 196 -2.56 15.20 -5.95
N SER A 197 -3.84 15.53 -6.16
CA SER A 197 -4.29 16.91 -6.05
C SER A 197 -4.28 17.38 -4.60
N THR A 198 -4.14 18.69 -4.37
CA THR A 198 -4.29 19.32 -3.05
C THR A 198 -5.64 18.99 -2.42
N ALA A 199 -6.70 18.89 -3.24
CA ALA A 199 -8.03 18.51 -2.77
C ALA A 199 -8.14 17.04 -2.34
N LYS A 200 -7.41 16.13 -2.99
CA LYS A 200 -7.32 14.72 -2.59
C LYS A 200 -6.44 14.55 -1.35
N HIS A 201 -5.37 15.32 -1.29
CA HIS A 201 -4.32 15.34 -0.27
C HIS A 201 -3.53 14.04 -0.15
N HIS A 202 -4.16 12.85 -0.17
CA HIS A 202 -3.54 11.54 0.06
C HIS A 202 -3.73 10.56 -1.12
N GLN A 203 -2.75 9.68 -1.35
CA GLN A 203 -2.82 8.61 -2.35
C GLN A 203 -2.07 7.38 -1.85
N THR A 204 -2.72 6.21 -1.87
CA THR A 204 -2.02 4.92 -1.76
C THR A 204 -1.48 4.53 -3.13
N ALA A 205 -0.17 4.55 -3.29
CA ALA A 205 0.54 4.21 -4.52
C ALA A 205 0.99 2.74 -4.46
N ALA A 206 0.20 1.83 -5.06
CA ALA A 206 0.50 0.40 -5.07
C ALA A 206 1.19 -0.03 -6.36
N ASN A 207 2.20 -0.88 -6.24
CA ASN A 207 3.02 -1.40 -7.32
C ASN A 207 3.06 -2.93 -7.29
N THR A 208 3.22 -3.53 -8.46
CA THR A 208 3.49 -4.96 -8.61
C THR A 208 4.69 -5.14 -9.52
N LEU A 209 5.55 -6.08 -9.17
CA LEU A 209 6.65 -6.57 -9.97
C LEU A 209 6.54 -8.09 -10.05
N HIS A 210 6.45 -8.60 -11.27
CA HIS A 210 6.56 -10.03 -11.55
C HIS A 210 7.98 -10.30 -12.04
N LEU A 211 8.62 -11.32 -11.48
CA LEU A 211 9.96 -11.78 -11.82
C LEU A 211 9.90 -13.27 -12.12
N ASP A 212 10.47 -13.67 -13.24
CA ASP A 212 10.87 -15.05 -13.46
C ASP A 212 12.18 -15.29 -12.68
N LYS A 213 12.28 -16.42 -11.99
CA LYS A 213 13.45 -16.79 -11.18
C LYS A 213 14.73 -16.85 -12.01
N ALA A 214 14.66 -17.16 -13.30
CA ALA A 214 15.79 -17.09 -14.22
C ALA A 214 16.35 -15.67 -14.35
N GLN A 215 15.54 -14.62 -14.16
CA GLN A 215 16.01 -13.23 -14.15
C GLN A 215 16.95 -12.94 -12.98
N LEU A 216 16.96 -13.78 -11.94
CA LEU A 216 17.92 -13.66 -10.84
C LEU A 216 19.33 -14.17 -11.21
N GLY A 217 19.51 -14.82 -12.37
CA GLY A 217 20.84 -15.17 -12.89
C GLY A 217 21.65 -16.10 -11.99
N GLY A 218 20.99 -16.97 -11.22
CA GLY A 218 21.62 -17.86 -10.25
C GLY A 218 21.75 -17.29 -8.83
N CYS A 219 21.39 -16.02 -8.62
CA CYS A 219 21.25 -15.45 -7.28
C CYS A 219 20.11 -16.13 -6.52
N THR A 220 20.34 -16.43 -5.25
CA THR A 220 19.36 -17.12 -4.39
C THR A 220 18.44 -16.16 -3.63
N GLN A 221 18.76 -14.86 -3.62
CA GLN A 221 17.99 -13.82 -2.96
C GLN A 221 17.78 -12.60 -3.86
N THR A 222 16.80 -11.78 -3.51
CA THR A 222 16.59 -10.48 -4.14
C THR A 222 16.20 -9.42 -3.12
N ARG A 223 16.89 -8.27 -3.16
CA ARG A 223 16.55 -7.09 -2.37
C ARG A 223 15.53 -6.26 -3.15
N VAL A 224 14.31 -6.22 -2.66
CA VAL A 224 13.21 -5.44 -3.27
C VAL A 224 13.07 -4.11 -2.55
N SER A 225 12.99 -3.02 -3.30
CA SER A 225 12.76 -1.68 -2.77
C SER A 225 11.74 -0.93 -3.61
N LEU A 226 10.88 -0.15 -2.95
CA LEU A 226 10.00 0.79 -3.61
C LEU A 226 10.75 2.10 -3.83
N LYS A 227 10.68 2.62 -5.05
CA LYS A 227 11.12 3.96 -5.42
C LYS A 227 9.90 4.87 -5.53
N VAL A 228 10.05 6.09 -5.02
CA VAL A 228 9.03 7.14 -5.12
C VAL A 228 9.70 8.39 -5.65
N ARG A 229 9.27 8.86 -6.81
CA ARG A 229 9.76 10.08 -7.44
C ARG A 229 8.68 11.14 -7.44
N ASN A 230 9.02 12.32 -6.96
CA ASN A 230 8.23 13.52 -7.23
C ASN A 230 8.68 14.06 -8.59
N VAL A 231 7.85 13.87 -9.62
CA VAL A 231 8.16 14.33 -10.97
C VAL A 231 7.97 15.83 -11.06
N ASP A 232 6.84 16.33 -10.58
CA ASP A 232 6.45 17.73 -10.69
C ASP A 232 5.43 18.14 -9.61
N GLY A 233 5.30 19.45 -9.37
CA GLY A 233 4.35 20.01 -8.43
C GLY A 233 4.89 20.26 -7.02
N ASN A 234 4.00 20.24 -6.03
CA ASN A 234 4.36 20.40 -4.61
C ASN A 234 5.21 19.22 -4.11
N PRO A 235 6.00 19.39 -3.04
CA PRO A 235 6.63 18.28 -2.34
C PRO A 235 5.61 17.19 -1.95
N VAL A 236 6.06 15.95 -1.81
CA VAL A 236 5.20 14.84 -1.39
C VAL A 236 5.76 14.16 -0.16
N ASN A 237 4.93 13.99 0.87
CA ASN A 237 5.25 13.23 2.05
C ASN A 237 4.99 11.74 1.81
N LEU A 238 6.01 10.92 1.99
CA LEU A 238 5.94 9.47 2.11
C LEU A 238 5.74 9.11 3.58
N HIS A 239 4.62 8.48 3.92
CA HIS A 239 4.32 8.05 5.29
C HIS A 239 4.92 6.68 5.59
N ALA A 240 5.40 6.47 6.81
CA ALA A 240 5.63 5.12 7.33
C ALA A 240 4.35 4.60 7.99
N GLY A 241 3.54 3.90 7.22
CA GLY A 241 2.65 2.82 7.66
C GLY A 241 1.85 2.88 8.94
N TYR A 242 1.52 4.07 9.45
CA TYR A 242 0.73 4.13 10.67
C TYR A 242 -0.70 3.62 10.41
N ALA A 243 -1.07 2.55 11.11
CA ALA A 243 -2.45 2.09 11.23
C ALA A 243 -2.78 1.89 12.72
N PRO A 244 -3.90 2.45 13.24
CA PRO A 244 -4.32 2.20 14.62
C PRO A 244 -4.83 0.76 14.81
N GLY A 245 -4.45 0.12 15.93
CA GLY A 245 -4.86 -1.25 16.30
C GLY A 245 -3.93 -2.35 15.79
N GLN A 246 -4.30 -3.63 16.01
CA GLN A 246 -3.58 -4.82 15.51
C GLN A 246 -3.78 -5.03 13.99
N ILE A 247 -3.60 -3.98 13.18
CA ILE A 247 -3.64 -4.04 11.72
C ILE A 247 -2.20 -3.94 11.25
N ALA A 248 -1.79 -4.85 10.36
CA ALA A 248 -0.45 -4.85 9.82
C ALA A 248 -0.08 -3.49 9.20
N ALA A 249 1.09 -2.97 9.54
CA ALA A 249 1.77 -1.93 8.75
C ALA A 249 2.45 -2.52 7.51
N THR A 250 1.94 -3.67 7.01
CA THR A 250 2.50 -4.36 5.85
C THR A 250 2.32 -3.46 4.64
N HIS A 251 3.44 -3.11 4.04
CA HIS A 251 3.53 -2.32 2.82
C HIS A 251 4.22 -3.07 1.70
N GLY A 252 4.73 -4.26 1.98
CA GLY A 252 5.31 -5.12 0.99
C GLY A 252 5.04 -6.58 1.26
N LEU A 253 4.84 -7.34 0.19
CA LEU A 253 4.72 -8.78 0.22
C LEU A 253 5.40 -9.37 -1.01
N ALA A 254 5.89 -10.58 -0.86
CA ALA A 254 6.38 -11.38 -1.97
C ALA A 254 5.92 -12.82 -1.82
N PHE A 255 5.68 -13.49 -2.94
CA PHE A 255 5.38 -14.91 -2.99
C PHE A 255 5.94 -15.55 -4.26
N THR A 256 6.25 -16.84 -4.16
CA THR A 256 6.71 -17.67 -5.28
C THR A 256 5.62 -18.69 -5.59
N ASN A 257 5.18 -18.76 -6.84
CA ASN A 257 4.32 -19.81 -7.38
C ASN A 257 5.13 -20.90 -8.05
#